data_AF-A0A3T0LTZ2-F1
#
_entry.id   AF-A0A3T0LTZ2-F1
#
_cell.length_a   1.000
_cell.length_b   1.000
_cell.length_c   1.000
_cell.angle_alpha   90.00
_cell.angle_beta   90.00
_cell.angle_gamma   90.00
#
_symmetry.space_group_name_H-M   'P 1'
#
loop_
_entity.id
_entity.type
_entity.pdbx_description
1 polymer ?
#
loop_
_entity_poly.entity_id
_entity_poly.type
_entity_poly.pdbx_seq_one_letter_code
_entity_poly.pdbx_strand_id
1 'polypeptide(L)'
;MANLIHVYQGSVTSGGTDGTQVSEGTETAPIIVGPLNATNNEESSAIKLAIRCDAGYNSSGNAVITPTGTTADKWALAPDNAGVAGSFGTYGSALTISSVIGTTNTLFWVKAKASNTETPANDTSVDLVVNATINAVP
;
A
#
# COMPACT_ATOMS: atom_id res chain seq x y z
N MET A 1 11.59 1.54 17.99
CA MET A 1 11.01 0.18 17.89
C MET A 1 11.29 -0.30 16.49
N ALA A 2 11.70 -1.56 16.30
CA ALA A 2 11.90 -2.09 14.96
C ALA A 2 10.56 -2.16 14.23
N ASN A 3 10.52 -1.79 12.95
CA ASN A 3 9.38 -2.10 12.10
C ASN A 3 9.44 -3.60 11.78
N LEU A 4 8.34 -4.33 11.97
CA LEU A 4 8.26 -5.79 11.83
C LEU A 4 7.24 -6.23 10.77
N ILE A 5 6.68 -5.26 10.05
CA ILE A 5 5.71 -5.45 8.97
C ILE A 5 6.04 -4.48 7.85
N HIS A 6 6.13 -5.02 6.63
CA HIS A 6 6.70 -4.30 5.50
C HIS A 6 5.80 -4.41 4.28
N VAL A 7 5.84 -3.37 3.45
CA VAL A 7 5.15 -3.32 2.15
C VAL A 7 6.14 -3.64 1.04
N TYR A 8 5.71 -4.41 0.05
CA TYR A 8 6.50 -4.86 -1.08
C TYR A 8 5.79 -4.54 -2.40
N GLN A 9 6.58 -4.26 -3.44
CA GLN A 9 6.12 -3.90 -4.78
C GLN A 9 6.82 -4.72 -5.87
N GLY A 10 6.40 -4.49 -7.12
CA GLY A 10 6.90 -5.21 -8.30
C GLY A 10 6.17 -6.54 -8.51
N SER A 11 6.92 -7.59 -8.87
CA SER A 11 6.38 -8.94 -8.98
C SER A 11 6.12 -9.50 -7.58
N VAL A 12 4.88 -9.37 -7.12
CA VAL A 12 4.38 -9.95 -5.87
C VAL A 12 3.30 -11.00 -6.13
N THR A 13 3.46 -12.17 -5.55
CA THR A 13 2.55 -13.32 -5.70
C THR A 13 1.91 -13.67 -4.36
N SER A 14 0.60 -13.95 -4.36
CA SER A 14 -0.13 -14.31 -3.13
C SER A 14 0.49 -15.55 -2.47
N GLY A 15 0.74 -15.47 -1.16
CA GLY A 15 1.39 -16.53 -0.40
C GLY A 15 2.89 -16.74 -0.72
N GLY A 16 3.46 -15.96 -1.64
CA GLY A 16 4.88 -15.98 -1.96
C GLY A 16 5.74 -15.12 -1.03
N THR A 17 7.03 -15.04 -1.35
CA THR A 17 8.01 -14.15 -0.69
C THR A 17 8.75 -13.25 -1.70
N ASP A 18 8.29 -13.25 -2.96
CA ASP A 18 8.74 -12.37 -4.03
C ASP A 18 8.35 -10.90 -3.76
N GLY A 19 8.98 -9.99 -4.50
CA GLY A 19 8.79 -8.54 -4.40
C GLY A 19 10.00 -7.80 -3.84
N THR A 20 10.04 -6.50 -4.10
CA THR A 20 11.04 -5.57 -3.54
C THR A 20 10.38 -4.73 -2.47
N GLN A 21 11.03 -4.60 -1.31
CA GLN A 21 10.49 -3.78 -0.22
C GLN A 21 10.39 -2.31 -0.66
N VAL A 22 9.24 -1.69 -0.33
CA VAL A 22 9.04 -0.25 -0.48
C VAL A 22 9.86 0.48 0.58
N SER A 23 10.49 1.60 0.23
CA SER A 23 11.26 2.39 1.21
C SER A 23 10.40 2.86 2.37
N GLU A 24 10.99 2.85 3.57
CA GLU A 24 10.33 3.26 4.81
C GLU A 24 11.09 4.46 5.38
N GLY A 25 10.57 5.67 5.16
CA GLY A 25 11.18 6.92 5.64
C GLY A 25 12.48 7.36 4.94
N THR A 26 12.90 6.67 3.87
CA THR A 26 14.13 7.00 3.11
C THR A 26 13.90 7.47 1.68
N GLU A 27 12.70 7.27 1.12
CA GLU A 27 12.34 7.59 -0.27
C GLU A 27 13.21 6.92 -1.35
N THR A 28 14.05 5.93 -1.00
CA THR A 28 15.00 5.31 -1.93
C THR A 28 14.36 4.28 -2.87
N ALA A 29 13.17 3.77 -2.54
CA ALA A 29 12.44 2.77 -3.31
C ALA A 29 10.92 2.98 -3.14
N PRO A 30 10.37 4.14 -3.53
CA PRO A 30 8.98 4.49 -3.28
C PRO A 30 8.03 3.71 -4.18
N ILE A 31 6.72 3.78 -3.88
CA ILE A 31 5.68 3.38 -4.83
C ILE A 31 5.58 4.47 -5.89
N ILE A 32 5.84 4.10 -7.15
CA ILE A 32 5.83 5.07 -8.27
C ILE A 32 4.50 4.97 -9.00
N VAL A 33 3.79 6.09 -9.09
CA VAL A 33 2.65 6.29 -10.00
C VAL A 33 3.14 7.10 -11.19
N GLY A 34 2.83 6.64 -12.40
CA GLY A 34 3.21 7.31 -13.64
C GLY A 34 2.60 8.71 -13.76
N PRO A 35 3.07 9.53 -14.72
CA PRO A 35 2.49 10.86 -14.89
C PRO A 35 1.00 10.74 -15.18
N LEU A 36 0.19 11.44 -14.39
CA LEU A 36 -1.25 11.51 -14.55
C LEU A 36 -1.61 12.87 -15.16
N ASN A 37 -2.49 12.86 -16.14
CA ASN A 37 -3.00 14.08 -16.76
C ASN A 37 -4.03 14.74 -15.84
N ALA A 38 -3.57 15.74 -15.08
CA ALA A 38 -4.39 16.55 -14.20
C ALA A 38 -5.59 17.19 -14.93
N THR A 39 -5.38 17.73 -16.14
CA THR A 39 -6.45 18.35 -16.95
C THR A 39 -7.63 17.40 -17.17
N ASN A 40 -7.36 16.10 -17.30
CA ASN A 40 -8.37 15.07 -17.55
C ASN A 40 -8.89 14.39 -16.28
N ASN A 41 -8.46 14.81 -15.09
CA ASN A 41 -8.73 14.12 -13.82
C ASN A 41 -8.36 12.64 -13.87
N GLU A 42 -7.19 12.33 -14.43
CA GLU A 42 -6.79 10.94 -14.68
C GLU A 42 -6.57 10.15 -13.39
N GLU A 43 -6.95 8.88 -13.41
CA GLU A 43 -6.63 7.91 -12.36
C GLU A 43 -5.58 6.92 -12.89
N SER A 44 -4.65 6.53 -12.02
CA SER A 44 -3.67 5.51 -12.36
C SER A 44 -4.33 4.15 -12.56
N SER A 45 -3.66 3.28 -13.31
CA SER A 45 -3.92 1.84 -13.20
C SER A 45 -3.70 1.38 -11.75
N ALA A 46 -4.40 0.31 -11.36
CA ALA A 46 -4.23 -0.28 -10.04
C ALA A 46 -2.82 -0.89 -9.91
N ILE A 47 -2.14 -0.56 -8.82
CA ILE A 47 -0.83 -1.08 -8.47
C ILE A 47 -1.02 -2.16 -7.41
N LYS A 48 -0.53 -3.37 -7.72
CA LYS A 48 -0.53 -4.50 -6.80
C LYS A 48 0.64 -4.38 -5.83
N LEU A 49 0.36 -4.49 -4.54
CA LEU A 49 1.34 -4.51 -3.47
C LEU A 49 1.14 -5.75 -2.60
N ALA A 50 2.18 -6.10 -1.85
CA ALA A 50 2.10 -7.11 -0.80
C ALA A 50 2.46 -6.52 0.56
N ILE A 51 1.90 -7.07 1.61
CA ILE A 51 2.28 -6.82 2.99
C ILE A 51 2.61 -8.15 3.68
N ARG A 52 3.70 -8.18 4.46
CA ARG A 52 4.10 -9.34 5.25
C ARG A 52 4.93 -8.93 6.46
N CYS A 53 4.93 -9.78 7.48
CA CYS A 53 5.76 -9.63 8.67
C CYS A 53 7.13 -10.27 8.48
N ASP A 54 8.08 -9.87 9.32
CA ASP A 54 9.38 -10.52 9.43
C ASP A 54 9.28 -11.97 9.93
N ALA A 55 10.31 -12.76 9.65
CA ALA A 55 10.42 -14.13 10.16
C ALA A 55 10.34 -14.15 11.70
N GLY A 56 9.50 -15.04 12.24
CA GLY A 56 9.22 -15.13 13.68
C GLY A 56 8.11 -14.21 14.16
N TYR A 57 7.39 -13.52 13.25
CA TYR A 57 6.30 -12.61 13.61
C TYR A 57 5.04 -12.82 12.75
N ASN A 58 3.89 -12.46 13.32
CA ASN A 58 2.63 -12.30 12.58
C ASN A 58 1.81 -11.15 13.15
N SER A 59 0.81 -10.68 12.40
CA SER A 59 -0.20 -9.77 12.94
C SER A 59 -1.31 -10.53 13.68
N SER A 60 -2.01 -9.87 14.60
CA SER A 60 -3.24 -10.38 15.23
C SER A 60 -4.48 -10.30 14.31
N GLY A 61 -4.29 -10.04 13.01
CA GLY A 61 -5.35 -9.61 12.10
C GLY A 61 -5.72 -8.13 12.27
N ASN A 62 -6.69 -7.69 11.48
CA ASN A 62 -7.18 -6.29 11.44
C ASN A 62 -6.07 -5.24 11.29
N ALA A 63 -5.06 -5.53 10.47
CA ALA A 63 -4.05 -4.53 10.13
C ALA A 63 -4.70 -3.41 9.31
N VAL A 64 -4.45 -2.16 9.67
CA VAL A 64 -5.03 -0.98 9.03
C VAL A 64 -3.94 -0.24 8.26
N ILE A 65 -4.13 -0.09 6.95
CA ILE A 65 -3.24 0.65 6.05
C ILE A 65 -3.90 1.99 5.74
N THR A 66 -3.25 3.10 6.10
CA THR A 66 -3.80 4.45 5.96
C THR A 66 -2.87 5.30 5.10
N PRO A 67 -3.35 5.88 3.97
CA PRO A 67 -2.60 6.92 3.29
C PRO A 67 -2.55 8.18 4.16
N THR A 68 -1.38 8.75 4.34
CA THR A 68 -1.15 9.99 5.08
C THR A 68 -0.25 10.93 4.28
N GLY A 69 -0.23 12.22 4.60
CA GLY A 69 0.52 13.21 3.83
C GLY A 69 -0.38 14.27 3.19
N THR A 70 0.20 15.14 2.36
CA THR A 70 -0.49 16.33 1.83
C THR A 70 -1.61 15.99 0.86
N THR A 71 -1.42 14.97 0.01
CA THR A 71 -2.43 14.53 -0.97
C THR A 71 -2.92 13.12 -0.70
N ALA A 72 -2.97 12.70 0.57
CA ALA A 72 -3.49 11.40 0.96
C ALA A 72 -4.92 11.16 0.42
N ASP A 73 -5.72 12.21 0.30
CA ASP A 73 -7.07 12.23 -0.29
C ASP A 73 -7.10 12.01 -1.82
N LYS A 74 -5.94 11.76 -2.44
CA LYS A 74 -5.78 11.34 -3.83
C LYS A 74 -5.37 9.89 -3.98
N TRP A 75 -5.22 9.16 -2.89
CA TRP A 75 -4.91 7.73 -2.88
C TRP A 75 -6.12 6.90 -2.46
N ALA A 76 -6.43 5.86 -3.24
CA ALA A 76 -7.47 4.89 -2.91
C ALA A 76 -6.85 3.51 -2.78
N LEU A 77 -7.33 2.75 -1.79
CA LEU A 77 -6.86 1.42 -1.47
C LEU A 77 -7.99 0.41 -1.69
N ALA A 78 -7.65 -0.82 -2.07
CA ALA A 78 -8.58 -1.93 -2.22
C ALA A 78 -7.98 -3.22 -1.67
N PRO A 79 -8.79 -4.16 -1.14
CA PRO A 79 -8.33 -5.50 -0.85
C PRO A 79 -7.99 -6.23 -2.15
N ASP A 80 -7.19 -7.30 -2.05
CA ASP A 80 -7.08 -8.26 -3.15
C ASP A 80 -8.35 -9.12 -3.25
N ASN A 81 -8.75 -9.43 -4.48
CA ASN A 81 -9.81 -10.35 -4.80
C ASN A 81 -9.29 -11.39 -5.81
N ALA A 82 -8.62 -12.42 -5.32
CA ALA A 82 -8.06 -13.51 -6.14
C ALA A 82 -7.09 -13.01 -7.23
N GLY A 83 -6.18 -12.11 -6.87
CA GLY A 83 -5.13 -11.59 -7.76
C GLY A 83 -5.58 -10.45 -8.67
N VAL A 84 -6.80 -9.93 -8.48
CA VAL A 84 -7.25 -8.66 -9.06
C VAL A 84 -7.68 -7.69 -7.95
N ALA A 85 -7.69 -6.39 -8.25
CA ALA A 85 -8.17 -5.40 -7.30
C ALA A 85 -9.65 -5.65 -6.95
N GLY A 86 -9.95 -5.66 -5.64
CA GLY A 86 -11.32 -5.59 -5.15
C GLY A 86 -11.93 -4.20 -5.34
N SER A 87 -13.01 -3.93 -4.63
CA SER A 87 -13.61 -2.59 -4.62
C SER A 87 -12.68 -1.59 -3.92
N PHE A 88 -12.29 -0.54 -4.62
CA PHE A 88 -11.57 0.59 -4.04
C PHE A 88 -12.47 1.34 -3.05
N GLY A 89 -11.90 1.62 -1.88
CA GLY A 89 -12.50 2.54 -0.92
C GLY A 89 -12.51 3.98 -1.44
N THR A 90 -13.16 4.86 -0.68
CA THR A 90 -13.08 6.30 -0.93
C THR A 90 -11.63 6.77 -0.85
N TYR A 91 -11.24 7.69 -1.72
CA TYR A 91 -9.91 8.29 -1.67
C TYR A 91 -9.61 8.90 -0.29
N GLY A 92 -8.40 8.71 0.22
CA GLY A 92 -7.97 9.06 1.57
C GLY A 92 -8.45 8.11 2.67
N SER A 93 -9.30 7.12 2.36
CA SER A 93 -9.76 6.16 3.37
C SER A 93 -8.75 5.05 3.60
N ALA A 94 -8.70 4.56 4.83
CA ALA A 94 -7.90 3.41 5.19
C ALA A 94 -8.47 2.10 4.63
N LEU A 95 -7.60 1.12 4.43
CA LEU A 95 -7.93 -0.27 4.15
C LEU A 95 -7.68 -1.13 5.39
N THR A 96 -8.62 -1.99 5.76
CA THR A 96 -8.41 -3.00 6.81
C THR A 96 -8.21 -4.38 6.18
N ILE A 97 -7.10 -5.03 6.51
CA ILE A 97 -6.84 -6.44 6.23
C ILE A 97 -7.22 -7.23 7.48
N SER A 98 -8.37 -7.90 7.44
CA SER A 98 -8.92 -8.62 8.60
C SER A 98 -8.15 -9.90 8.93
N SER A 99 -7.57 -10.56 7.93
CA SER A 99 -6.78 -11.77 8.11
C SER A 99 -5.45 -11.51 8.83
N VAL A 100 -4.94 -12.55 9.50
CA VAL A 100 -3.57 -12.57 10.01
C VAL A 100 -2.59 -12.41 8.84
N ILE A 101 -1.64 -11.51 9.00
CA ILE A 101 -0.53 -11.28 8.07
C ILE A 101 0.68 -12.00 8.65
N GLY A 102 1.13 -13.06 7.97
CA GLY A 102 2.33 -13.82 8.34
C GLY A 102 3.56 -13.37 7.55
N THR A 103 4.48 -14.31 7.35
CA THR A 103 5.76 -14.09 6.65
C THR A 103 5.66 -14.18 5.12
N THR A 104 4.45 -14.37 4.60
CA THR A 104 4.17 -14.48 3.16
C THR A 104 3.26 -13.36 2.70
N ASN A 105 3.33 -13.07 1.40
CA ASN A 105 2.62 -11.97 0.76
C ASN A 105 1.11 -12.07 0.97
N THR A 106 0.58 -11.11 1.72
CA THR A 106 -0.84 -10.77 1.71
C THR A 106 -1.03 -9.61 0.73
N LEU A 107 -1.83 -9.79 -0.31
CA LEU A 107 -1.95 -8.81 -1.38
C LEU A 107 -2.97 -7.71 -1.06
N PHE A 108 -2.69 -6.50 -1.56
CA PHE A 108 -3.63 -5.39 -1.59
C PHE A 108 -3.30 -4.48 -2.78
N TRP A 109 -4.17 -3.52 -3.05
CA TRP A 109 -4.07 -2.67 -4.24
C TRP A 109 -4.18 -1.20 -3.88
N VAL A 110 -3.46 -0.38 -4.62
CA VAL A 110 -3.52 1.08 -4.52
C VAL A 110 -3.71 1.69 -5.89
N LYS A 111 -4.31 2.88 -5.94
CA LYS A 111 -4.29 3.76 -7.10
C LYS A 111 -4.26 5.20 -6.63
N ALA A 112 -3.74 6.08 -7.48
CA ALA A 112 -3.77 7.51 -7.24
C ALA A 112 -4.53 8.22 -8.36
N LYS A 113 -4.97 9.44 -8.11
CA LYS A 113 -5.59 10.32 -9.10
C LYS A 113 -4.87 11.66 -9.17
N ALA A 114 -4.94 12.29 -10.34
CA ALA A 114 -4.74 13.72 -10.49
C ALA A 114 -6.09 14.43 -10.62
N SER A 115 -6.10 15.74 -10.44
CA SER A 115 -7.28 16.59 -10.50
C SER A 115 -6.97 17.86 -11.28
N ASN A 116 -7.93 18.36 -12.05
CA ASN A 116 -7.74 19.53 -12.91
C ASN A 116 -7.57 20.86 -12.15
N THR A 117 -7.64 20.81 -10.83
CA THR A 117 -7.40 21.91 -9.89
C THR A 117 -5.99 21.93 -9.33
N GLU A 118 -5.12 20.99 -9.71
CA GLU A 118 -3.72 20.94 -9.26
C GLU A 118 -2.74 21.31 -10.37
N THR A 119 -1.59 21.85 -9.97
CA THR A 119 -0.45 22.00 -10.89
C THR A 119 0.27 20.66 -11.00
N PRO A 120 0.52 20.13 -12.21
CA PRO A 120 1.31 18.92 -12.37
C PRO A 120 2.68 19.06 -11.72
N ALA A 121 2.95 18.21 -10.72
CA ALA A 121 4.22 18.13 -10.01
C ALA A 121 4.40 16.72 -9.46
N ASN A 122 5.64 16.33 -9.19
CA ASN A 122 5.90 15.11 -8.44
C ASN A 122 5.49 15.35 -6.98
N ASP A 123 4.64 14.47 -6.46
CA ASP A 123 4.29 14.45 -5.05
C ASP A 123 5.05 13.33 -4.34
N THR A 124 5.87 13.70 -3.36
CA THR A 124 6.64 12.79 -2.51
C THR A 124 6.17 12.81 -1.07
N SER A 125 5.04 13.47 -0.77
CA SER A 125 4.56 13.71 0.59
C SER A 125 3.71 12.58 1.17
N VAL A 126 3.32 11.59 0.36
CA VAL A 126 2.37 10.55 0.77
C VAL A 126 3.07 9.30 1.25
N ASP A 127 2.71 8.88 2.46
CA ASP A 127 3.13 7.62 3.07
C ASP A 127 1.94 6.67 3.26
N LEU A 128 2.18 5.37 3.14
CA LEU A 128 1.24 4.33 3.58
C LEU A 128 1.62 3.85 4.98
N VAL A 129 0.86 4.30 5.99
CA VAL A 129 1.09 3.92 7.39
C VAL A 129 0.36 2.62 7.70
N VAL A 130 1.10 1.62 8.15
CA VAL A 130 0.56 0.34 8.61
C VAL A 130 0.45 0.35 10.13
N ASN A 131 -0.77 0.20 10.64
CA ASN A 131 -1.02 -0.01 12.06
C ASN A 131 -1.51 -1.45 12.30
N ALA A 132 -0.74 -2.23 13.05
CA ALA A 132 -1.04 -3.62 13.35
C ALA A 132 -0.55 -4.01 14.75
N THR A 133 -1.28 -4.90 15.43
CA THR A 133 -0.74 -5.60 16.60
C THR A 133 0.11 -6.77 16.11
N ILE A 134 1.39 -6.82 16.52
CA ILE A 134 2.35 -7.83 16.11
C ILE A 134 2.63 -8.80 17.27
N ASN A 135 2.58 -10.10 16.99
CA ASN A 135 2.94 -11.15 17.93
C ASN A 135 4.24 -11.83 17.49
N ALA A 136 5.05 -12.25 18.46
CA ALA A 136 6.13 -13.20 18.22
C ALA A 136 5.55 -14.61 18.07
N VAL A 137 6.04 -15.35 17.09
CA VAL A 137 5.67 -16.74 16.81
C VAL A 137 6.91 -17.61 17.07
N PRO A 138 6.79 -18.67 17.89
CA PRO A 138 7.88 -19.60 18.18
C PRO A 138 8.46 -20.28 16.92
#